data_AF-A0A970IX36-F1
#
_entry.id   AF-A0A970IX36-F1
#
_cell.length_a   1.000
_cell.length_b   1.000
_cell.length_c   1.000
_cell.angle_alpha   90.00
_cell.angle_beta   90.00
_cell.angle_gamma   90.00
#
_symmetry.space_group_name_H-M   'P 1'
#
loop_
_entity.id
_entity.type
_entity.pdbx_description
1 polymer ?
#
loop_
_entity_poly.entity_id
_entity_poly.type
_entity_poly.pdbx_seq_one_letter_code
_entity_poly.pdbx_strand_id
1 'polypeptide(L)'
;MMKENEFKKLVAGNLAYYRRLNNLTQIELAEKLNYSDKSISKWERGESLPDLYILREIALLFGVTLNDLVSEKKTTPRVHRRLSKLLTTLLAFGSVWFVATVVFVALGIFLPEFKRSWLAFVYAVPASAVVLIVFANIWGKRLHVFLALTVLYWTTPLSIYLSIDYQNLWLLFIGVIPLQVLTIFWFLLKRKKPKPERNETE
;
A
#
# COMPACT_ATOMS: atom_id res chain seq x y z
N MET A 1 -16.54 30.53 17.84
CA MET A 1 -15.07 30.64 17.99
C MET A 1 -14.59 29.53 18.90
N MET A 2 -13.56 28.80 18.49
CA MET A 2 -12.93 27.79 19.34
C MET A 2 -12.22 28.50 20.49
N LYS A 3 -12.42 28.05 21.74
CA LYS A 3 -11.73 28.63 22.91
C LYS A 3 -10.26 28.22 22.88
N GLU A 4 -9.37 29.10 23.33
CA GLU A 4 -7.92 28.86 23.30
C GLU A 4 -7.52 27.55 24.01
N ASN A 5 -8.17 27.21 25.13
CA ASN A 5 -7.91 25.96 25.84
C ASN A 5 -8.32 24.71 25.04
N GLU A 6 -9.38 24.78 24.24
CA GLU A 6 -9.79 23.68 23.36
C GLU A 6 -8.78 23.49 22.23
N PHE A 7 -8.28 24.58 21.67
CA PHE A 7 -7.21 24.56 20.67
C PHE A 7 -5.91 23.95 21.21
N LYS A 8 -5.49 24.34 22.42
CA LYS A 8 -4.31 23.77 23.11
C LYS A 8 -4.45 22.27 23.30
N LYS A 9 -5.60 21.80 23.78
CA LYS A 9 -5.89 20.37 23.95
C LYS A 9 -5.88 19.59 22.63
N LEU A 10 -6.41 20.19 21.57
CA LEU A 10 -6.42 19.59 20.24
C LEU A 10 -4.99 19.35 19.73
N VAL A 11 -4.14 20.40 19.75
CA VAL A 11 -2.74 20.30 19.31
C VAL A 11 -1.97 19.32 20.19
N ALA A 12 -2.18 19.35 21.50
CA ALA A 12 -1.58 18.42 22.45
C ALA A 12 -1.94 16.95 22.14
N GLY A 13 -3.22 16.69 21.87
CA GLY A 13 -3.71 15.35 21.50
C GLY A 13 -3.18 14.86 20.16
N ASN A 14 -2.98 15.77 19.20
CA ASN A 14 -2.36 15.45 17.91
C ASN A 14 -0.86 15.17 18.04
N LEU A 15 -0.13 15.99 18.81
CA LEU A 15 1.29 15.79 19.11
C LEU A 15 1.54 14.40 19.71
N ALA A 16 0.78 14.03 20.74
CA ALA A 16 0.89 12.73 21.39
C ALA A 16 0.53 11.56 20.45
N TYR A 17 -0.47 11.75 19.59
CA TYR A 17 -0.88 10.75 18.60
C TYR A 17 0.24 10.51 17.56
N TYR A 18 0.81 11.57 16.98
CA TYR A 18 1.86 11.45 15.98
C TYR A 18 3.19 10.97 16.56
N ARG A 19 3.52 11.34 17.80
CA ARG A 19 4.68 10.77 18.50
C ARG A 19 4.56 9.26 18.64
N ARG A 20 3.40 8.77 19.12
CA ARG A 20 3.14 7.33 19.28
C ARG A 20 3.16 6.59 17.95
N LEU A 21 2.63 7.18 16.88
CA LEU A 21 2.71 6.60 15.54
C LEU A 21 4.15 6.46 15.02
N ASN A 22 5.06 7.33 15.45
CA ASN A 22 6.49 7.21 15.12
C ASN A 22 7.25 6.33 16.12
N ASN A 23 6.56 5.67 17.05
CA ASN A 23 7.13 4.85 18.12
C ASN A 23 8.18 5.59 18.98
N LEU A 24 8.04 6.91 19.14
CA LEU A 24 8.98 7.72 19.90
C LEU A 24 8.55 7.86 21.36
N THR A 25 9.50 7.80 22.29
CA THR A 25 9.26 8.23 23.68
C THR A 25 9.25 9.77 23.78
N GLN A 26 8.75 10.32 24.90
CA GLN A 26 8.81 11.76 25.13
C GLN A 26 10.27 12.26 25.17
N ILE A 27 11.16 11.44 25.73
CA ILE A 27 12.60 11.73 25.84
C ILE A 27 13.25 11.74 24.45
N GLU A 28 13.01 10.72 23.63
CA GLU A 28 13.55 10.64 22.27
C GLU A 28 13.05 11.79 21.38
N LEU A 29 11.80 12.22 21.54
CA LEU A 29 11.28 13.38 20.82
C LEU A 29 11.97 14.67 21.29
N ALA A 30 12.22 14.79 22.59
CA ALA A 30 12.91 15.93 23.18
C ALA A 30 14.36 16.02 22.64
N GLU A 31 15.07 14.90 22.61
CA GLU A 31 16.43 14.81 22.05
C GLU A 31 16.46 15.23 20.58
N LYS A 32 15.53 14.74 19.75
CA LYS A 32 15.47 15.09 18.32
C LYS A 32 15.16 16.56 18.06
N LEU A 33 14.40 17.20 18.93
CA LEU A 33 14.04 18.62 18.82
C LEU A 33 15.02 19.54 19.55
N ASN A 34 15.99 18.98 20.29
CA ASN A 34 16.88 19.70 21.20
C ASN A 34 16.11 20.49 22.28
N TYR A 35 15.09 19.85 22.88
CA TYR A 35 14.29 20.37 23.99
C TYR A 35 14.37 19.46 25.21
N SER A 36 13.89 19.94 26.36
CA SER A 36 13.71 19.10 27.54
C SER A 36 12.47 18.20 27.40
N ASP A 37 12.54 16.99 27.94
CA ASP A 37 11.41 16.07 28.13
C ASP A 37 10.23 16.75 28.83
N LYS A 38 10.52 17.61 29.82
CA LYS A 38 9.53 18.43 30.52
C LYS A 38 8.77 19.36 29.58
N SER A 39 9.45 19.97 28.60
CA SER A 39 8.80 20.84 27.59
C SER A 39 7.83 20.04 26.73
N ILE A 40 8.24 18.87 26.23
CA ILE A 40 7.37 17.96 25.47
C ILE A 40 6.16 17.53 26.30
N SER A 41 6.39 17.19 27.56
CA SER A 41 5.34 16.76 28.49
C SER A 41 4.28 17.84 28.73
N LYS A 42 4.70 19.11 28.85
CA LYS A 42 3.78 20.27 28.95
C LYS A 42 2.96 20.46 27.67
N TRP A 43 3.59 20.33 26.50
CA TRP A 43 2.90 20.43 25.21
C TRP A 43 1.87 19.30 25.03
N GLU A 44 2.19 18.06 25.40
CA GLU A 44 1.26 16.92 25.32
C GLU A 44 0.11 16.98 26.32
N ARG A 45 0.23 17.77 27.41
CA ARG A 45 -0.86 18.04 28.36
C ARG A 45 -1.71 19.26 28.00
N GLY A 46 -1.30 20.05 26.99
CA GLY A 46 -1.98 21.29 26.61
C GLY A 46 -1.76 22.44 27.60
N GLU A 47 -0.77 22.34 28.49
CA GLU A 47 -0.40 23.40 29.44
C GLU A 47 0.29 24.58 28.73
N SER A 48 1.01 24.28 27.65
CA SER A 48 1.65 25.27 26.77
C SER A 48 1.64 24.80 25.32
N LEU A 49 1.86 25.72 24.39
CA LEU A 49 2.04 25.41 22.97
C LEU A 49 3.52 25.57 22.58
N PRO A 50 4.03 24.73 21.66
CA PRO A 50 5.31 24.99 21.02
C PRO A 50 5.19 26.22 20.13
N ASP A 51 6.32 26.90 19.91
CA ASP A 51 6.40 27.97 18.91
C ASP A 51 6.14 27.42 17.49
N LEU A 52 5.70 28.29 16.57
CA LEU A 52 5.40 27.95 15.19
C LEU A 52 6.58 27.28 14.49
N TYR A 53 7.81 27.74 14.77
CA TYR A 53 9.02 27.13 14.24
C TYR A 53 9.16 25.66 14.70
N ILE A 54 8.92 25.40 15.99
CA ILE A 54 8.99 24.05 16.56
C ILE A 54 7.85 23.17 16.07
N LEU A 55 6.63 23.70 15.95
CA LEU A 55 5.51 22.99 15.34
C LEU A 55 5.83 22.55 13.91
N ARG A 56 6.54 23.38 13.14
CA ARG A 56 7.01 23.01 11.79
C ARG A 56 8.04 21.88 11.83
N GLU A 57 9.02 21.95 12.72
CA GLU A 57 10.02 20.88 12.90
C GLU A 57 9.36 19.56 13.31
N ILE A 58 8.42 19.60 14.25
CA ILE A 58 7.61 18.45 14.66
C ILE A 58 6.85 17.86 13.46
N ALA A 59 6.22 18.70 12.65
CA ALA A 59 5.49 18.25 11.46
C ALA A 59 6.41 17.52 10.46
N LEU A 60 7.60 18.09 10.22
CA LEU A 60 8.62 17.48 9.36
C LEU A 60 9.09 16.14 9.90
N LEU A 61 9.40 16.07 11.20
CA LEU A 61 9.85 14.86 11.88
C LEU A 61 8.81 13.74 11.80
N PHE A 62 7.53 14.07 11.95
CA PHE A 62 6.44 13.09 11.85
C PHE A 62 5.98 12.79 10.41
N GLY A 63 6.50 13.49 9.40
CA GLY A 63 6.11 13.33 8.00
C GLY A 63 4.66 13.75 7.71
N VAL A 64 4.17 14.75 8.44
CA VAL A 64 2.83 15.38 8.28
C VAL A 64 2.97 16.87 7.98
N THR A 65 1.87 17.53 7.65
CA THR A 65 1.86 18.99 7.46
C THR A 65 1.52 19.71 8.77
N LEU A 66 1.88 20.99 8.88
CA LEU A 66 1.49 21.81 10.03
C LEU A 66 -0.03 21.82 10.22
N ASN A 67 -0.80 21.86 9.13
CA ASN A 67 -2.26 21.80 9.18
C ASN A 67 -2.76 20.48 9.80
N ASP A 68 -2.05 19.36 9.62
CA ASP A 68 -2.42 18.09 10.22
C ASP A 68 -2.25 18.10 11.75
N LEU A 69 -1.28 18.85 12.28
CA LEU A 69 -1.08 19.00 13.73
C LEU A 69 -2.18 19.83 14.39
N VAL A 70 -2.80 20.73 13.63
CA VAL A 70 -3.76 21.72 14.14
C VAL A 70 -5.21 21.40 13.72
N SER A 71 -5.41 20.39 12.87
CA SER A 71 -6.73 19.97 12.41
C SER A 71 -7.42 19.04 13.43
N GLU A 72 -8.75 19.15 13.53
CA GLU A 72 -9.58 18.20 14.27
C GLU A 72 -9.51 16.78 13.69
N LYS A 73 -9.28 16.68 12.37
CA LYS A 73 -9.23 15.40 11.67
C LYS A 73 -7.81 14.88 11.65
N LYS A 74 -7.53 13.87 12.48
CA LYS A 74 -6.27 13.13 12.48
C LYS A 74 -6.03 12.48 11.12
N THR A 75 -4.95 12.85 10.46
CA THR A 75 -4.49 12.19 9.23
C THR A 75 -3.40 11.19 9.59
N THR A 76 -3.44 9.98 9.02
CA THR A 76 -2.32 9.03 9.20
C THR A 76 -1.11 9.52 8.40
N PRO A 77 0.11 9.53 8.97
CA PRO A 77 1.32 9.94 8.26
C PRO A 77 1.48 9.17 6.93
N ARG A 78 1.98 9.87 5.91
CA ARG A 78 2.13 9.29 4.56
C ARG A 78 3.00 8.04 4.56
N VAL A 79 4.02 7.99 5.42
CA VAL A 79 4.95 6.83 5.56
C VAL A 79 4.23 5.62 6.13
N HIS A 80 3.49 5.78 7.23
CA HIS A 80 2.70 4.70 7.85
C HIS A 80 1.66 4.13 6.88
N ARG A 81 1.03 4.99 6.08
CA ARG A 81 0.11 4.57 5.01
C ARG A 81 0.80 3.80 3.88
N ARG A 82 2.09 4.01 3.62
CA ARG A 82 2.85 3.25 2.61
C ARG A 82 3.31 1.90 3.16
N LEU A 83 3.81 1.86 4.39
CA LEU A 83 4.31 0.63 5.01
C LEU A 83 3.19 -0.39 5.23
N SER A 84 2.06 0.04 5.80
CA SER A 84 0.88 -0.82 5.99
C SER A 84 0.40 -1.45 4.67
N LYS A 85 0.44 -0.69 3.58
CA LYS A 85 0.16 -1.20 2.23
C LYS A 85 1.20 -2.25 1.83
N LEU A 86 2.49 -1.92 1.85
CA LEU A 86 3.53 -2.87 1.46
C LEU A 86 3.47 -4.18 2.26
N LEU A 87 3.32 -4.10 3.59
CA LEU A 87 3.18 -5.27 4.46
C LEU A 87 1.97 -6.12 4.08
N THR A 88 0.82 -5.50 3.82
CA THR A 88 -0.39 -6.23 3.41
C THR A 88 -0.19 -6.95 2.06
N THR A 89 0.47 -6.31 1.07
CA THR A 89 0.78 -6.99 -0.20
C THR A 89 1.75 -8.15 0.00
N LEU A 90 2.82 -7.93 0.78
CA LEU A 90 3.84 -8.96 1.01
C LEU A 90 3.25 -10.17 1.73
N LEU A 91 2.40 -9.94 2.74
CA LEU A 91 1.75 -11.01 3.47
C LEU A 91 0.81 -11.82 2.58
N ALA A 92 0.02 -11.14 1.74
CA ALA A 92 -0.90 -11.81 0.82
C ALA A 92 -0.16 -12.53 -0.33
N PHE A 93 0.97 -12.00 -0.79
CA PHE A 93 1.83 -12.72 -1.73
C PHE A 93 2.42 -13.97 -1.06
N GLY A 94 2.96 -13.82 0.15
CA GLY A 94 3.54 -14.92 0.93
C GLY A 94 2.52 -16.03 1.22
N SER A 95 1.25 -15.69 1.50
CA SER A 95 0.22 -16.70 1.75
C SER A 95 -0.07 -17.57 0.54
N VAL A 96 -0.07 -17.01 -0.68
CA VAL A 96 -0.25 -17.77 -1.92
C VAL A 96 0.88 -18.79 -2.12
N TRP A 97 2.12 -18.37 -1.90
CA TRP A 97 3.28 -19.26 -2.03
C TRP A 97 3.36 -20.30 -0.91
N PHE A 98 2.94 -19.94 0.30
CA PHE A 98 2.80 -20.90 1.39
C PHE A 98 1.78 -21.99 1.03
N VAL A 99 0.61 -21.61 0.52
CA VAL A 99 -0.40 -22.56 0.04
C VAL A 99 0.16 -23.45 -1.08
N ALA A 100 0.90 -22.88 -2.04
CA ALA A 100 1.53 -23.66 -3.10
C ALA A 100 2.53 -24.70 -2.56
N THR A 101 3.34 -24.34 -1.57
CA THR A 101 4.24 -25.27 -0.89
C THR A 101 3.48 -26.37 -0.14
N VAL A 102 2.42 -26.01 0.59
CA VAL A 102 1.56 -27.00 1.28
C VAL A 102 0.95 -27.98 0.29
N VAL A 103 0.43 -27.48 -0.85
CA VAL A 103 -0.12 -28.32 -1.92
C VAL A 103 0.96 -29.22 -2.52
N PHE A 104 2.15 -28.69 -2.80
CA PHE A 104 3.28 -29.49 -3.31
C PHE A 104 3.64 -30.64 -2.37
N VAL A 105 3.78 -30.36 -1.06
CA VAL A 105 4.09 -31.38 -0.05
C VAL A 105 2.96 -32.39 0.07
N ALA A 106 1.70 -31.94 0.11
CA ALA A 106 0.54 -32.82 0.18
C ALA A 106 0.45 -33.76 -1.04
N LEU A 107 0.63 -33.23 -2.25
CA LEU A 107 0.67 -34.05 -3.47
C LEU A 107 1.80 -35.07 -3.45
N GLY A 108 2.98 -34.71 -2.94
CA GLY A 108 4.09 -35.64 -2.77
C GLY A 108 3.82 -36.78 -1.78
N ILE A 109 3.05 -36.52 -0.72
CA ILE A 109 2.69 -37.52 0.30
C ILE A 109 1.55 -38.42 -0.18
N PHE A 110 0.46 -37.85 -0.70
CA PHE A 110 -0.74 -38.60 -1.06
C PHE A 110 -0.66 -39.24 -2.45
N LEU A 111 0.11 -38.66 -3.37
CA LEU A 111 0.17 -39.05 -4.77
C LEU A 111 1.63 -39.07 -5.28
N PRO A 112 2.51 -39.94 -4.72
CA PRO A 112 3.95 -39.94 -5.01
C PRO A 112 4.31 -40.20 -6.49
N GLU A 113 3.43 -40.85 -7.25
CA GLU A 113 3.60 -41.10 -8.68
C GLU A 113 3.42 -39.84 -9.56
N PHE A 114 2.89 -38.74 -9.01
CA PHE A 114 2.69 -37.49 -9.76
C PHE A 114 4.01 -36.71 -9.91
N LYS A 115 4.76 -37.04 -10.96
CA LYS A 115 5.98 -36.31 -11.38
C LYS A 115 5.75 -34.81 -11.67
N ARG A 116 4.50 -34.39 -11.87
CA ARG A 116 4.12 -33.00 -12.19
C ARG A 116 3.73 -32.14 -10.97
N SER A 117 4.04 -32.59 -9.74
CA SER A 117 3.71 -31.84 -8.51
C SER A 117 4.28 -30.41 -8.47
N TRP A 118 5.42 -30.17 -9.14
CA TRP A 118 6.02 -28.84 -9.28
C TRP A 118 5.14 -27.81 -9.99
N LEU A 119 4.12 -28.25 -10.76
CA LEU A 119 3.14 -27.35 -11.38
C LEU A 119 2.37 -26.52 -10.36
N ALA A 120 2.28 -26.95 -9.10
CA ALA A 120 1.70 -26.15 -8.01
C ALA A 120 2.35 -24.75 -7.91
N PHE A 121 3.66 -24.65 -8.11
CA PHE A 121 4.37 -23.37 -8.13
C PHE A 121 4.09 -22.56 -9.39
N VAL A 122 3.87 -23.22 -10.53
CA VAL A 122 3.50 -22.55 -11.79
C VAL A 122 2.13 -21.89 -11.65
N TYR A 123 1.15 -22.60 -11.08
CA TYR A 123 -0.19 -22.07 -10.80
C TYR A 123 -0.22 -21.03 -9.66
N ALA A 124 0.80 -20.99 -8.79
CA ALA A 124 0.93 -19.94 -7.78
C ALA A 124 1.17 -18.55 -8.41
N VAL A 125 1.82 -18.49 -9.58
CA VAL A 125 2.09 -17.22 -10.28
C VAL A 125 0.81 -16.50 -10.71
N PRO A 126 -0.12 -17.09 -11.48
CA PRO A 126 -1.38 -16.44 -11.81
C PRO A 126 -2.24 -16.16 -10.57
N ALA A 127 -2.26 -17.06 -9.57
CA ALA A 127 -2.96 -16.83 -8.31
C ALA A 127 -2.44 -15.57 -7.59
N SER A 128 -1.11 -15.39 -7.55
CA SER A 128 -0.48 -14.20 -6.97
C SER A 128 -0.84 -12.92 -7.74
N ALA A 129 -0.95 -13.00 -9.08
CA ALA A 129 -1.36 -11.88 -9.91
C ALA A 129 -2.79 -11.43 -9.61
N VAL A 130 -3.72 -12.36 -9.36
CA VAL A 130 -5.11 -12.04 -8.94
C VAL A 130 -5.11 -11.24 -7.63
N VAL A 131 -4.34 -11.69 -6.63
CA VAL A 131 -4.21 -10.99 -5.35
C VAL A 131 -3.66 -9.57 -5.54
N LEU A 132 -2.62 -9.42 -6.38
CA LEU A 132 -2.05 -8.11 -6.71
C LEU A 132 -3.06 -7.19 -7.40
N ILE A 133 -3.94 -7.70 -8.26
CA ILE A 133 -5.01 -6.92 -8.91
C ILE A 133 -5.97 -6.36 -7.86
N VAL A 134 -6.40 -7.17 -6.89
CA VAL A 134 -7.31 -6.74 -5.82
C VAL A 134 -6.70 -5.58 -5.03
N PHE A 135 -5.46 -5.75 -4.54
CA PHE A 135 -4.78 -4.67 -3.79
C PHE A 135 -4.47 -3.44 -4.63
N ALA A 136 -4.11 -3.62 -5.90
CA ALA A 136 -3.85 -2.51 -6.81
C ALA A 136 -5.11 -1.68 -7.09
N ASN A 137 -6.28 -2.31 -7.16
CA ASN A 137 -7.57 -1.64 -7.24
C ASN A 137 -7.91 -0.88 -5.95
N ILE A 138 -7.71 -1.51 -4.78
CA ILE A 138 -7.97 -0.87 -3.47
C ILE A 138 -7.09 0.37 -3.26
N TRP A 139 -5.84 0.36 -3.73
CA TRP A 139 -4.91 1.48 -3.53
C TRP A 139 -4.84 2.48 -4.68
N GLY A 140 -5.63 2.28 -5.73
CA GLY A 140 -5.80 3.22 -6.84
C GLY A 140 -4.59 3.37 -7.76
N LYS A 141 -3.59 2.48 -7.69
CA LYS A 141 -2.41 2.54 -8.55
C LYS A 141 -2.67 1.77 -9.86
N ARG A 142 -3.21 2.46 -10.87
CA ARG A 142 -3.56 1.88 -12.18
C ARG A 142 -2.42 1.15 -12.89
N LEU A 143 -1.18 1.64 -12.74
CA LEU A 143 -0.01 0.96 -13.31
C LEU A 143 0.18 -0.45 -12.72
N HIS A 144 -0.08 -0.62 -11.42
CA HIS A 144 0.08 -1.92 -10.76
C HIS A 144 -1.01 -2.89 -11.23
N VAL A 145 -2.24 -2.39 -11.46
CA VAL A 145 -3.32 -3.19 -12.07
C VAL A 145 -2.93 -3.64 -13.48
N PHE A 146 -2.39 -2.74 -14.31
CA PHE A 146 -1.94 -3.06 -15.67
C PHE A 146 -0.82 -4.12 -15.69
N LEU A 147 0.20 -3.96 -14.84
CA LEU A 147 1.30 -4.92 -14.73
C LEU A 147 0.78 -6.29 -14.25
N ALA A 148 -0.07 -6.32 -13.22
CA ALA A 148 -0.60 -7.58 -12.69
C ALA A 148 -1.52 -8.29 -13.69
N LEU A 149 -2.33 -7.56 -14.46
CA LEU A 149 -3.14 -8.13 -15.55
C LEU A 149 -2.27 -8.73 -16.65
N THR A 150 -1.19 -8.04 -17.02
CA THR A 150 -0.23 -8.58 -18.01
C THR A 150 0.36 -9.89 -17.51
N VAL A 151 0.81 -9.94 -16.25
CA VAL A 151 1.32 -11.18 -15.65
C VAL A 151 0.26 -12.28 -15.66
N LEU A 152 -0.97 -11.99 -15.26
CA LEU A 152 -2.07 -12.98 -15.25
C LEU A 152 -2.35 -13.56 -16.64
N TYR A 153 -2.42 -12.69 -17.63
CA TYR A 153 -2.70 -13.04 -19.02
C TYR A 153 -1.64 -13.94 -19.64
N TRP A 154 -0.36 -13.72 -19.35
CA TRP A 154 0.72 -14.55 -19.92
C TRP A 154 0.99 -15.83 -19.11
N THR A 155 0.73 -15.81 -17.81
CA THR A 155 1.04 -16.95 -16.93
C THR A 155 -0.09 -17.98 -16.88
N THR A 156 -1.34 -17.62 -17.15
CA THR A 156 -2.46 -18.58 -17.20
C THR A 156 -2.35 -19.57 -18.38
N PRO A 157 -2.09 -19.17 -19.65
CA PRO A 157 -1.87 -20.10 -20.74
C PRO A 157 -0.57 -20.90 -20.56
N LEU A 158 0.48 -20.27 -20.03
CA LEU A 158 1.74 -20.96 -19.74
C LEU A 158 1.55 -22.10 -18.72
N SER A 159 0.73 -21.87 -17.68
CA SER A 159 0.40 -22.89 -16.69
C SER A 159 -0.32 -24.08 -17.32
N ILE A 160 -1.29 -23.79 -18.21
CA ILE A 160 -2.07 -24.82 -18.92
C ILE A 160 -1.19 -25.58 -19.92
N TYR A 161 -0.34 -24.86 -20.67
CA TYR A 161 0.61 -25.42 -21.64
C TYR A 161 1.61 -26.39 -21.00
N LEU A 162 2.11 -26.08 -19.81
CA LEU A 162 3.00 -26.98 -19.06
C LEU A 162 2.23 -28.15 -18.41
N SER A 163 0.93 -27.98 -18.20
CA SER A 163 0.08 -28.97 -17.54
C SER A 163 -0.40 -30.08 -18.47
N ILE A 164 -0.67 -29.75 -19.74
CA ILE A 164 -1.27 -30.66 -20.72
C ILE A 164 -0.34 -30.74 -21.94
N ASP A 165 -0.01 -31.95 -22.36
CA ASP A 165 0.83 -32.18 -23.53
C ASP A 165 -0.08 -32.47 -24.75
N TYR A 166 -0.51 -31.40 -25.43
CA TYR A 166 -1.42 -31.48 -26.57
C TYR A 166 -0.95 -30.56 -27.70
N GLN A 167 -0.96 -31.08 -28.93
CA GLN A 167 -0.24 -30.55 -30.10
C GLN A 167 -0.56 -29.08 -30.47
N ASN A 168 -1.64 -28.49 -29.98
CA ASN A 168 -2.10 -27.14 -30.37
C ASN A 168 -2.36 -26.18 -29.20
N LEU A 169 -1.86 -26.46 -27.99
CA LEU A 169 -2.10 -25.58 -26.83
C LEU A 169 -1.45 -24.20 -26.94
N TRP A 170 -0.45 -24.05 -27.81
CA TRP A 170 0.18 -22.76 -28.08
C TRP A 170 -0.80 -21.71 -28.63
N LEU A 171 -1.93 -22.13 -29.22
CA LEU A 171 -2.99 -21.24 -29.71
C LEU A 171 -3.63 -20.40 -28.59
N LEU A 172 -3.56 -20.85 -27.33
CA LEU A 172 -4.06 -20.08 -26.19
C LEU A 172 -3.35 -18.71 -26.07
N PHE A 173 -2.06 -18.64 -26.43
CA PHE A 173 -1.30 -17.39 -26.40
C PHE A 173 -1.80 -16.37 -27.43
N ILE A 174 -2.29 -16.81 -28.58
CA ILE A 174 -2.87 -15.91 -29.59
C ILE A 174 -4.13 -15.23 -29.03
N GLY A 175 -4.97 -15.97 -28.31
CA GLY A 175 -6.17 -15.41 -27.66
C GLY A 175 -5.87 -14.35 -26.60
N VAL A 176 -4.68 -14.39 -26.00
CA VAL A 176 -4.25 -13.42 -24.99
C VAL A 176 -3.84 -12.08 -25.61
N ILE A 177 -3.36 -12.07 -26.85
CA ILE A 177 -2.87 -10.85 -27.51
C ILE A 177 -3.98 -9.79 -27.64
N PRO A 178 -5.19 -10.09 -28.14
CA PRO A 178 -6.29 -9.12 -28.17
C PRO A 178 -6.66 -8.58 -26.77
N LEU A 179 -6.68 -9.44 -25.75
CA LEU A 179 -6.97 -9.04 -24.38
C LEU A 179 -5.92 -8.06 -23.84
N GLN A 180 -4.64 -8.28 -24.15
CA GLN A 180 -3.55 -7.37 -23.80
C GLN A 180 -3.66 -6.02 -24.53
N VAL A 181 -4.04 -6.03 -25.80
CA VAL A 181 -4.26 -4.78 -26.56
C VAL A 181 -5.40 -3.97 -25.95
N LEU A 182 -6.50 -4.62 -25.54
CA LEU A 182 -7.62 -3.96 -24.86
C LEU A 182 -7.21 -3.33 -23.52
N THR A 183 -6.39 -4.01 -22.72
CA THR A 183 -5.91 -3.45 -21.44
C THR A 183 -4.96 -2.28 -21.64
N ILE A 184 -4.09 -2.32 -22.66
CA ILE A 184 -3.24 -1.19 -23.06
C ILE A 184 -4.10 0.00 -23.47
N PHE A 185 -5.10 -0.22 -24.32
CA PHE A 185 -5.99 0.85 -24.78
C PHE A 185 -6.77 1.49 -23.62
N TRP A 186 -7.32 0.68 -22.72
CA TRP A 186 -7.95 1.17 -21.50
C TRP A 186 -6.99 1.99 -20.63
N PHE A 187 -5.74 1.55 -20.48
CA PHE A 187 -4.71 2.26 -19.71
C PHE A 187 -4.36 3.61 -20.34
N LEU A 188 -4.28 3.68 -21.67
CA LEU A 188 -4.00 4.91 -22.42
C LEU A 188 -5.16 5.91 -22.38
N LEU A 189 -6.40 5.47 -22.64
CA LEU A 189 -7.58 6.36 -22.66
C LEU A 189 -7.83 7.01 -21.30
N LYS A 190 -7.65 6.27 -20.20
CA LYS A 190 -7.96 6.76 -18.86
C LYS A 190 -6.94 7.77 -18.31
N ARG A 191 -5.82 8.04 -19.01
CA ARG A 191 -4.82 9.08 -18.64
C ARG A 191 -5.31 10.51 -18.88
N LYS A 192 -6.25 10.72 -19.80
CA LYS A 192 -6.84 12.05 -20.07
C LYS A 192 -8.11 12.25 -19.23
N LYS A 193 -7.96 12.65 -17.96
CA LYS A 193 -9.03 13.46 -17.35
C LYS A 193 -8.68 14.92 -17.63
N PRO A 194 -9.49 15.68 -18.40
CA PRO A 194 -9.22 17.09 -18.62
C PRO A 194 -9.21 17.83 -17.28
N LYS A 195 -8.25 18.75 -17.14
CA LYS A 195 -8.18 19.73 -16.05
C LYS A 195 -9.48 20.54 -16.14
N PRO A 196 -10.29 20.70 -15.07
CA PRO A 196 -11.44 21.58 -15.15
C PRO A 196 -10.93 22.98 -15.51
N GLU A 197 -11.41 23.52 -16.63
CA GLU A 197 -11.20 24.90 -17.02
C GLU A 197 -11.64 25.78 -15.86
N ARG A 198 -10.70 26.57 -15.35
CA ARG A 198 -11.00 27.60 -14.37
C ARG A 198 -11.75 28.67 -15.16
N ASN A 199 -13.07 28.70 -15.01
CA ASN A 199 -13.88 29.83 -15.43
C ASN A 199 -13.35 31.05 -14.67
N GLU A 200 -12.53 31.86 -15.35
CA GLU A 200 -12.26 33.23 -14.95
C GLU A 200 -13.53 34.02 -15.24
N THR A 201 -14.39 34.09 -14.23
CA THR A 201 -15.50 35.04 -14.17
C THR A 201 -14.93 36.41 -13.79
N GLU A 202 -15.20 37.37 -14.68
CA GLU A 202 -15.54 38.79 -14.44
C GLU A 202 -14.64 39.66 -13.55
#